data_AF-D0NI83-F1
#
_entry.id   AF-D0NI83-F1
#
_cell.length_a   1.000
_cell.length_b   1.000
_cell.length_c   1.000
_cell.angle_alpha   90.00
_cell.angle_beta   90.00
_cell.angle_gamma   90.00
#
_symmetry.space_group_name_H-M   'P 1'
#
loop_
_entity.id
_entity.type
_entity.pdbx_description
1 polymer ?
#
loop_
_entity_poly.entity_id
_entity_poly.type
_entity_poly.pdbx_seq_one_letter_code
_entity_poly.pdbx_strand_id
1 'polypeptide(L)'
;MRANFTNAQDKRIVALALEYESQHKRVEWKEVVRAMRSTHSVQALGSRLRVLKRTYGRDLSRFPRVHCLLADAPRLLLLHNVFLSQGDVFDTRLSSRLPFQRASIVFLNDFLFDELAKQAVQEQLYMMPRVHLIVSTSRYCPRHRDSCRRSLCSKWRFARTTYGRSSWKSPPIPIYMYTTVQ
;
A
#
# COMPACT_ATOMS: atom_id res chain seq x y z
N MET A 1 -7.98 25.56 -17.41
CA MET A 1 -8.79 24.72 -16.50
C MET A 1 -8.01 23.43 -16.21
N ARG A 2 -7.49 23.22 -14.99
CA ARG A 2 -6.84 21.95 -14.63
C ARG A 2 -7.94 20.90 -14.45
N ALA A 3 -8.00 19.89 -15.32
CA ALA A 3 -8.86 18.75 -15.06
C ALA A 3 -8.38 18.03 -13.78
N ASN A 4 -9.29 17.80 -12.84
CA ASN A 4 -8.99 17.07 -11.62
C ASN A 4 -8.90 15.58 -11.95
N PHE A 5 -7.68 15.06 -12.00
CA PHE A 5 -7.41 13.62 -12.13
C PHE A 5 -7.19 13.01 -10.75
N THR A 6 -7.89 11.91 -10.47
CA THR A 6 -7.68 11.11 -9.26
C THR A 6 -6.38 10.30 -9.38
N ASN A 7 -5.84 9.84 -8.24
CA ASN A 7 -4.66 8.98 -8.23
C ASN A 7 -4.90 7.70 -9.04
N ALA A 8 -6.10 7.10 -8.96
CA ALA A 8 -6.48 5.93 -9.73
C ALA A 8 -6.50 6.19 -11.25
N GLN A 9 -7.02 7.34 -11.67
CA GLN A 9 -7.00 7.74 -13.08
C GLN A 9 -5.57 7.95 -13.58
N ASP A 10 -4.73 8.66 -12.82
CA ASP A 10 -3.33 8.90 -13.19
C ASP A 10 -2.54 7.60 -13.34
N LYS A 11 -2.75 6.69 -12.39
CA LYS A 11 -2.23 5.33 -12.39
C LYS A 11 -2.65 4.56 -13.65
N ARG A 12 -3.92 4.67 -14.04
CA ARG A 12 -4.46 4.00 -15.24
C ARG A 12 -3.92 4.59 -16.54
N ILE A 13 -3.79 5.93 -16.64
CA ILE A 13 -3.19 6.61 -17.79
C ILE A 13 -1.77 6.10 -18.02
N VAL A 14 -0.97 6.02 -16.95
CA VAL A 14 0.42 5.55 -17.02
C VAL A 14 0.49 4.09 -17.46
N ALA A 15 -0.36 3.22 -16.91
CA ALA A 15 -0.38 1.80 -17.28
C ALA A 15 -0.70 1.60 -18.78
N LEU A 16 -1.74 2.26 -19.28
CA LEU A 16 -2.12 2.18 -20.70
C LEU A 16 -1.04 2.78 -21.60
N ALA A 17 -0.45 3.92 -21.24
CA ALA A 17 0.62 4.53 -22.02
C ALA A 17 1.90 3.66 -22.04
N LEU A 18 2.19 2.96 -20.94
CA LEU A 18 3.32 2.03 -20.84
C LEU A 18 3.16 0.83 -21.80
N GLU A 19 1.95 0.31 -21.99
CA GLU A 19 1.70 -0.78 -22.95
C GLU A 19 2.10 -0.36 -24.37
N TYR A 20 1.70 0.84 -24.79
CA TYR A 20 2.11 1.41 -26.08
C TYR A 20 3.62 1.62 -26.18
N GLU A 21 4.25 2.20 -25.15
CA GLU A 21 5.70 2.44 -25.11
C GLU A 21 6.48 1.13 -25.16
N SER A 22 5.99 0.07 -24.50
CA SER A 22 6.58 -1.28 -24.51
C SER A 22 6.49 -1.98 -25.87
N GLN A 23 5.52 -1.60 -26.70
CA GLN A 23 5.38 -2.07 -28.08
C GLN A 23 6.09 -1.14 -29.09
N HIS A 24 6.84 -0.14 -28.62
CA HIS A 24 7.45 0.91 -29.45
C HIS A 24 6.43 1.68 -30.31
N LYS A 25 5.17 1.78 -29.84
CA LYS A 25 4.09 2.48 -30.53
C LYS A 25 3.84 3.85 -29.93
N ARG A 26 3.39 4.80 -30.77
CA ARG A 26 2.83 6.06 -30.28
C ARG A 26 1.51 5.79 -29.57
N VAL A 27 1.27 6.48 -28.46
CA VAL A 27 0.04 6.35 -27.67
C VAL A 27 -1.15 6.83 -28.49
N GLU A 28 -2.09 5.94 -28.79
CA GLU A 28 -3.34 6.30 -29.44
C GLU A 28 -4.37 6.75 -28.40
N TRP A 29 -4.47 8.06 -28.21
CA TRP A 29 -5.24 8.63 -27.10
C TRP A 29 -6.74 8.37 -27.19
N LYS A 30 -7.31 8.19 -28.38
CA LYS A 30 -8.72 7.83 -28.53
C LYS A 30 -9.01 6.47 -27.89
N GLU A 31 -8.10 5.51 -28.08
CA GLU A 31 -8.20 4.19 -27.45
C GLU A 31 -7.98 4.27 -25.94
N VAL A 32 -7.01 5.05 -25.47
CA VAL A 32 -6.78 5.25 -24.04
C VAL A 32 -8.01 5.83 -23.34
N VAL A 33 -8.67 6.83 -23.94
CA VAL A 33 -9.94 7.39 -23.40
C VAL A 33 -11.00 6.31 -23.27
N ARG A 34 -11.17 5.48 -24.31
CA ARG A 34 -12.12 4.36 -24.33
C ARG A 34 -11.79 3.32 -23.26
N ALA A 35 -10.52 2.92 -23.16
CA ALA A 35 -10.04 1.91 -22.21
C ALA A 35 -10.11 2.38 -20.75
N MET A 36 -10.02 3.68 -20.49
CA MET A 36 -10.24 4.27 -19.18
C MET A 36 -11.72 4.40 -18.81
N ARG A 37 -12.64 4.31 -19.79
CA ARG A 37 -14.04 4.74 -19.63
C ARG A 37 -14.13 6.16 -19.07
N SER A 38 -13.24 7.04 -19.57
CA SER A 38 -13.00 8.37 -19.02
C SER A 38 -13.92 9.42 -19.65
N THR A 39 -14.41 10.36 -18.84
CA THR A 39 -15.11 11.57 -19.32
C THR A 39 -14.15 12.69 -19.76
N HIS A 40 -12.86 12.57 -19.46
CA HIS A 40 -11.84 13.54 -19.87
C HIS A 40 -11.52 13.46 -21.36
N SER A 41 -11.27 14.61 -21.97
CA SER A 41 -10.88 14.71 -23.39
C SER A 41 -9.49 14.14 -23.66
N VAL A 42 -9.24 13.70 -24.89
CA VAL A 42 -7.92 13.24 -25.39
C VAL A 42 -6.79 14.21 -25.01
N GLN A 43 -7.02 15.51 -25.20
CA GLN A 43 -6.04 16.55 -24.89
C GLN A 43 -5.75 16.63 -23.38
N ALA A 44 -6.76 16.41 -22.53
CA ALA A 44 -6.60 16.41 -21.08
C ALA A 44 -5.73 15.23 -20.62
N LEU A 45 -5.95 14.01 -21.14
CA LEU A 45 -5.12 12.84 -20.81
C LEU A 45 -3.67 13.03 -21.27
N GLY A 46 -3.46 13.47 -22.51
CA GLY A 46 -2.11 13.69 -23.04
C GLY A 46 -1.36 14.81 -22.31
N SER A 47 -2.05 15.87 -21.91
CA SER A 47 -1.48 16.92 -21.07
C SER A 47 -1.17 16.41 -19.67
N ARG A 48 -2.04 15.55 -19.11
CA ARG A 48 -1.82 14.96 -17.80
C ARG A 48 -0.60 14.05 -17.78
N LEU A 49 -0.45 13.14 -18.74
CA LEU A 49 0.74 12.29 -18.84
C LEU A 49 2.02 13.11 -18.98
N ARG A 50 2.01 14.22 -19.75
CA ARG A 50 3.15 15.13 -19.83
C ARG A 50 3.52 15.75 -18.48
N VAL A 51 2.52 16.18 -17.70
CA VAL A 51 2.76 16.68 -16.33
C VAL A 51 3.36 15.57 -15.45
N LEU A 52 2.82 14.35 -15.53
CA LEU A 52 3.35 13.19 -14.80
C LEU A 52 4.82 12.90 -15.17
N LYS A 53 5.15 12.87 -16.46
CA LYS A 53 6.53 12.67 -16.93
C LYS A 53 7.49 13.78 -16.45
N ARG A 54 7.01 15.02 -16.32
CA ARG A 54 7.82 16.12 -15.74
C ARG A 54 8.09 15.93 -14.25
N THR A 55 7.11 15.45 -13.50
CA THR A 55 7.23 15.31 -12.04
C THR A 55 8.04 14.07 -11.63
N TYR A 56 7.91 12.95 -12.34
CA TYR A 56 8.45 11.65 -11.89
C TYR A 56 9.46 11.02 -12.86
N GLY A 57 9.82 11.71 -13.94
CA GLY A 57 10.76 11.23 -14.96
C GLY A 57 10.06 10.75 -16.23
N ARG A 58 10.83 10.62 -17.32
CA ARG A 58 10.27 10.31 -18.65
C ARG A 58 9.99 8.83 -18.88
N ASP A 59 10.72 7.97 -18.16
CA ASP A 59 10.68 6.52 -18.27
C ASP A 59 9.45 5.98 -17.54
N LEU A 60 8.43 5.59 -18.31
CA LEU A 60 7.18 5.03 -17.76
C LEU A 60 7.38 3.68 -17.07
N SER A 61 8.45 2.94 -17.38
CA SER A 61 8.72 1.64 -16.75
C SER A 61 9.11 1.78 -15.28
N ARG A 62 9.65 2.94 -14.90
CA ARG A 62 9.98 3.31 -13.52
C ARG A 62 8.77 3.80 -12.74
N PHE A 63 7.65 4.08 -13.41
CA PHE A 63 6.42 4.40 -12.71
C PHE A 63 5.84 3.09 -12.16
N PRO A 64 5.34 3.08 -10.92
CA PRO A 64 4.79 1.87 -10.35
C PRO A 64 3.60 1.41 -11.20
N ARG A 65 3.70 0.18 -11.69
CA ARG A 65 2.61 -0.45 -12.42
C ARG A 65 1.43 -0.63 -11.48
N VAL A 66 0.23 -0.31 -11.97
CA VAL A 66 -0.98 -0.41 -11.16
C VAL A 66 -1.62 -1.73 -11.52
N HIS A 67 -1.01 -2.78 -11.01
CA HIS A 67 -1.66 -4.07 -10.95
C HIS A 67 -2.26 -4.16 -9.56
N CYS A 68 -3.57 -4.39 -9.50
CA CYS A 68 -4.14 -4.91 -8.27
C CYS A 68 -3.40 -6.22 -7.99
N LEU A 69 -2.95 -6.45 -6.75
CA LEU A 69 -2.30 -7.71 -6.39
C LEU A 69 -3.14 -8.93 -6.78
N LEU A 70 -4.47 -8.77 -6.84
CA LEU A 70 -5.41 -9.77 -7.34
C LEU A 70 -5.24 -10.10 -8.83
N ALA A 71 -4.93 -9.11 -9.67
CA ALA A 71 -4.69 -9.33 -11.10
C ALA A 71 -3.37 -10.08 -11.36
N ASP A 72 -2.38 -9.87 -10.50
CA ASP A 72 -1.10 -10.59 -10.52
C ASP A 72 -1.08 -11.83 -9.61
N ALA A 73 -2.19 -12.14 -8.93
CA ALA A 73 -2.28 -13.27 -8.01
C ALA A 73 -1.80 -14.58 -8.67
N PRO A 74 -2.16 -14.91 -9.93
CA PRO A 74 -1.64 -16.10 -10.60
C PRO A 74 -0.11 -16.13 -10.69
N ARG A 75 0.54 -14.98 -10.94
CA ARG A 75 2.01 -14.87 -11.04
C ARG A 75 2.67 -14.91 -9.67
N LEU A 76 2.06 -14.28 -8.67
CA LEU A 76 2.56 -14.30 -7.29
C LEU A 76 2.45 -15.69 -6.67
N LEU A 77 1.40 -16.45 -7.00
CA LEU A 77 1.22 -17.83 -6.53
C LEU A 77 2.21 -18.82 -7.16
N LEU A 78 2.91 -18.46 -8.25
CA LEU A 78 4.05 -19.24 -8.75
C LEU A 78 5.26 -19.17 -7.81
N LEU A 79 5.32 -18.16 -6.94
CA LEU A 79 6.28 -18.11 -5.85
C LEU A 79 5.76 -19.06 -4.75
N HIS A 80 6.32 -20.26 -4.67
CA HIS A 80 5.92 -21.33 -3.74
C HIS A 80 5.88 -20.94 -2.25
N ASN A 81 6.45 -19.78 -1.88
CA ASN A 81 6.47 -19.26 -0.51
C ASN A 81 5.52 -18.07 -0.30
N VAL A 82 4.68 -17.72 -1.28
CA VAL A 82 3.77 -16.58 -1.21
C VAL A 82 2.32 -17.07 -1.12
N PHE A 83 1.67 -16.69 -0.03
CA PHE A 83 0.25 -16.94 0.18
C PHE A 83 -0.51 -15.62 0.05
N LEU A 84 -1.48 -15.57 -0.85
CA LEU A 84 -2.41 -14.46 -0.94
C LEU A 84 -3.73 -14.85 -0.28
N SER A 85 -4.26 -13.97 0.57
CA SER A 85 -5.55 -14.19 1.24
C SER A 85 -6.40 -12.94 1.13
N GLN A 86 -7.65 -13.13 0.73
CA GLN A 86 -8.69 -12.12 0.81
C GLN A 86 -9.42 -12.29 2.15
N GLY A 87 -9.66 -11.18 2.84
CA GLY A 87 -10.39 -11.19 4.10
C GLY A 87 -10.72 -9.78 4.58
N ASP A 88 -11.70 -9.71 5.47
CA ASP A 88 -12.00 -8.52 6.24
C ASP A 88 -11.13 -8.52 7.52
N VAL A 89 -10.65 -7.35 7.94
CA VAL A 89 -9.83 -7.21 9.13
C VAL A 89 -10.55 -7.64 10.42
N PHE A 90 -11.88 -7.48 10.47
CA PHE A 90 -12.69 -7.86 11.63
C PHE A 90 -12.87 -9.38 11.73
N ASP A 91 -12.88 -10.08 10.59
CA ASP A 91 -13.11 -11.53 10.54
C ASP A 91 -11.81 -12.34 10.41
N THR A 92 -10.71 -11.69 10.02
CA THR A 92 -9.44 -12.37 9.78
C THR A 92 -8.73 -12.69 11.09
N ARG A 93 -8.81 -13.96 11.50
CA ARG A 93 -8.18 -14.49 12.71
C ARG A 93 -6.65 -14.67 12.57
N LEU A 94 -5.89 -13.58 12.52
CA LEU A 94 -4.42 -13.63 12.35
C LEU A 94 -3.71 -14.44 13.44
N SER A 95 -4.25 -14.44 14.67
CA SER A 95 -3.66 -15.12 15.83
C SER A 95 -3.78 -16.64 15.83
N SER A 96 -4.76 -17.21 15.11
CA SER A 96 -5.08 -18.65 15.15
C SER A 96 -5.14 -19.32 13.78
N ARG A 97 -5.13 -18.55 12.69
CA ARG A 97 -5.14 -19.09 11.33
C ARG A 97 -3.72 -19.18 10.77
N LEU A 98 -3.35 -20.35 10.25
CA LEU A 98 -2.14 -20.50 9.45
C LEU A 98 -2.32 -19.85 8.05
N PRO A 99 -1.26 -19.28 7.45
CA PRO A 99 0.10 -19.17 7.99
C PRO A 99 0.31 -18.01 8.97
N PHE A 100 -0.67 -17.12 9.13
CA PHE A 100 -0.55 -15.86 9.89
C PHE A 100 -0.01 -16.07 11.29
N GLN A 101 -0.54 -17.02 12.05
CA GLN A 101 -0.12 -17.30 13.43
C GLN A 101 1.40 -17.53 13.58
N ARG A 102 2.08 -18.02 12.54
CA ARG A 102 3.52 -18.31 12.56
C ARG A 102 4.39 -17.11 12.18
N ALA A 103 3.80 -15.98 11.81
CA ALA A 103 4.54 -14.78 11.43
C ALA A 103 5.41 -14.26 12.58
N SER A 104 6.66 -13.93 12.27
CA SER A 104 7.61 -13.31 13.19
C SER A 104 7.74 -11.79 12.99
N ILE A 105 7.49 -11.34 11.75
CA ILE A 105 7.52 -9.95 11.33
C ILE A 105 6.17 -9.61 10.69
N VAL A 106 5.59 -8.47 11.07
CA VAL A 106 4.35 -7.96 10.46
C VAL A 106 4.60 -6.59 9.84
N PHE A 107 4.26 -6.44 8.57
CA PHE A 107 4.14 -5.15 7.90
C PHE A 107 2.67 -4.76 7.81
N LEU A 108 2.33 -3.56 8.30
CA LEU A 108 0.96 -3.10 8.44
C LEU A 108 0.82 -1.69 7.87
N ASN A 109 0.15 -1.58 6.72
CA ASN A 109 -0.19 -0.31 6.09
C ASN A 109 -1.63 0.10 6.49
N ASP A 110 -1.75 0.73 7.65
CA ASP A 110 -2.98 1.02 8.39
C ASP A 110 -3.29 2.52 8.53
N PHE A 111 -2.56 3.43 7.86
CA PHE A 111 -2.80 4.88 8.03
C PHE A 111 -4.18 5.34 7.54
N LEU A 112 -4.87 4.52 6.74
CA LEU A 112 -6.26 4.74 6.30
C LEU A 112 -7.29 3.94 7.11
N PHE A 113 -6.85 3.12 8.06
CA PHE A 113 -7.79 2.39 8.93
C PHE A 113 -8.43 3.36 9.90
N ASP A 114 -9.72 3.15 10.17
CA ASP A 114 -10.38 3.78 11.30
C ASP A 114 -9.89 3.19 12.63
N GLU A 115 -10.35 3.76 13.74
CA GLU A 115 -9.88 3.33 15.06
C GLU A 115 -10.39 1.93 15.44
N LEU A 116 -11.56 1.50 14.96
CA LEU A 116 -12.09 0.16 15.21
C LEU A 116 -11.25 -0.91 14.51
N ALA A 117 -10.92 -0.70 13.23
CA ALA A 117 -10.06 -1.58 12.46
C ALA A 117 -8.65 -1.65 13.08
N LYS A 118 -8.08 -0.52 13.52
CA LYS A 118 -6.79 -0.52 14.22
C LYS A 118 -6.85 -1.33 15.52
N GLN A 119 -7.90 -1.17 16.31
CA GLN A 119 -8.06 -1.92 17.55
C GLN A 119 -8.19 -3.43 17.29
N ALA A 120 -8.99 -3.85 16.31
CA ALA A 120 -9.15 -5.25 15.94
C ALA A 120 -7.80 -5.89 15.54
N VAL A 121 -7.00 -5.20 14.72
CA VAL A 121 -5.65 -5.66 14.35
C VAL A 121 -4.75 -5.75 15.58
N GLN A 122 -4.77 -4.75 16.48
CA GLN A 122 -3.96 -4.77 17.69
C GLN A 122 -4.26 -5.97 18.58
N GLU A 123 -5.54 -6.30 18.78
CA GLU A 123 -5.96 -7.47 19.56
C GLU A 123 -5.45 -8.77 18.95
N GLN A 124 -5.56 -8.91 17.63
CA GLN A 124 -5.01 -10.07 16.92
C GLN A 124 -3.49 -10.16 17.05
N LEU A 125 -2.77 -9.06 16.81
CA LEU A 125 -1.32 -9.01 16.96
C LEU A 125 -0.90 -9.38 18.38
N TYR A 126 -1.62 -8.88 19.41
CA TYR A 126 -1.31 -9.14 20.82
C TYR A 126 -1.27 -10.65 21.10
N MET A 127 -2.24 -11.37 20.54
CA MET A 127 -2.37 -12.81 20.67
C MET A 127 -1.41 -13.62 19.78
N MET A 128 -0.68 -13.01 18.84
CA MET A 128 0.29 -13.72 18.00
C MET A 128 1.58 -14.02 18.78
N PRO A 129 1.95 -15.30 18.98
CA PRO A 129 3.01 -15.66 19.91
C PRO A 129 4.42 -15.37 19.40
N ARG A 130 4.62 -15.30 18.08
CA ARG A 130 5.96 -15.22 17.46
C ARG A 130 6.34 -13.83 16.95
N VAL A 131 5.41 -12.88 16.96
CA VAL A 131 5.64 -11.55 16.40
C VAL A 131 6.59 -10.77 17.30
N HIS A 132 7.81 -10.56 16.82
CA HIS A 132 8.85 -9.80 17.52
C HIS A 132 9.16 -8.45 16.87
N LEU A 133 8.67 -8.22 15.64
CA LEU A 133 8.81 -6.95 14.92
C LEU A 133 7.50 -6.56 14.23
N ILE A 134 7.00 -5.36 14.54
CA ILE A 134 5.88 -4.74 13.84
C ILE A 134 6.38 -3.48 13.15
N VAL A 135 6.08 -3.36 11.85
CA VAL A 135 6.34 -2.18 11.03
C VAL A 135 4.99 -1.63 10.60
N SER A 136 4.58 -0.49 11.16
CA SER A 136 3.25 0.09 10.93
C SER A 136 3.33 1.53 10.43
N THR A 137 2.36 1.95 9.64
CA THR A 137 2.19 3.37 9.24
C THR A 137 1.42 4.21 10.26
N SER A 138 0.93 3.59 11.33
CA SER A 138 0.21 4.23 12.44
C SER A 138 1.06 4.25 13.70
N ARG A 139 0.98 5.36 14.44
CA ARG A 139 1.67 5.50 15.72
C ARG A 139 0.82 4.95 16.84
N TYR A 140 1.16 3.76 17.29
CA TYR A 140 0.61 3.18 18.49
C TYR A 140 1.28 3.76 19.74
N CYS A 141 0.45 4.28 20.64
CA CYS A 141 0.84 4.96 21.89
C CYS A 141 1.81 6.15 21.71
N PRO A 142 1.33 7.30 21.16
CA PRO A 142 2.19 8.47 20.93
C PRO A 142 2.75 9.10 22.21
N ARG A 143 2.09 8.91 23.36
CA ARG A 143 2.49 9.43 24.68
C ARG A 143 2.82 8.29 25.65
N HIS A 144 3.74 7.41 25.26
CA HIS A 144 4.17 6.33 26.14
C HIS A 144 4.83 6.89 27.42
N ARG A 145 4.54 6.25 28.55
CA ARG A 145 5.07 6.54 29.90
C ARG A 145 5.19 5.21 30.63
N ASP A 146 6.01 5.14 31.67
CA ASP A 146 6.22 3.89 32.45
C ASP A 146 4.91 3.35 33.06
N SER A 147 3.95 4.22 33.36
CA SER A 147 2.62 3.84 33.86
C SER A 147 1.60 3.46 32.78
N CYS A 148 2.02 3.30 31.52
CA CYS A 148 1.11 3.02 30.40
C CYS A 148 0.47 1.63 30.50
N ARG A 149 -0.87 1.59 30.51
CA ARG A 149 -1.65 0.35 30.61
C ARG A 149 -2.17 -0.19 29.27
N ARG A 150 -1.71 0.36 28.13
CA ARG A 150 -2.16 -0.13 26.81
C ARG A 150 -1.57 -1.51 26.56
N SER A 151 -2.39 -2.45 26.12
CA SER A 151 -2.01 -3.84 25.80
C SER A 151 -0.81 -3.93 24.85
N LEU A 152 -0.73 -3.05 23.85
CA LEU A 152 0.41 -3.01 22.95
C LEU A 152 1.72 -2.67 23.68
N CYS A 153 1.69 -1.75 24.64
CA CYS A 153 2.89 -1.32 25.37
C CYS A 153 3.41 -2.37 26.36
N SER A 154 2.58 -3.32 26.80
CA SER A 154 3.05 -4.40 27.69
C SER A 154 3.90 -5.44 26.97
N LYS A 155 3.71 -5.58 25.65
CA LYS A 155 4.43 -6.56 24.83
C LYS A 155 5.46 -5.94 23.89
N TRP A 156 5.23 -4.72 23.41
CA TRP A 156 6.13 -4.07 22.46
C TRP A 156 6.54 -2.67 22.86
N ARG A 157 7.81 -2.35 22.60
CA ARG A 157 8.41 -1.03 22.75
C ARG A 157 8.56 -0.37 21.39
N PHE A 158 8.29 0.93 21.32
CA PHE A 158 8.67 1.74 20.17
C PHE A 158 10.20 1.74 20.01
N ALA A 159 10.69 1.39 18.82
CA ALA A 159 12.11 1.32 18.52
C ALA A 159 12.59 2.56 17.76
N ARG A 160 11.96 2.88 16.61
CA ARG A 160 12.32 4.04 15.78
C ARG A 160 11.24 4.40 14.77
N THR A 161 11.38 5.59 14.19
CA THR A 161 10.61 6.04 13.03
C THR A 161 11.51 6.07 11.80
N THR A 162 11.03 5.59 10.67
CA THR A 162 11.58 5.85 9.33
C THR A 162 10.51 6.52 8.46
N TYR A 163 10.86 6.92 7.24
CA TYR A 163 9.93 7.56 6.31
C TYR A 163 9.91 6.81 4.99
N GLY A 164 8.71 6.56 4.48
CA GLY A 164 8.51 5.88 3.21
C GLY A 164 7.29 6.42 2.47
N ARG A 165 7.22 6.19 1.17
CA ARG A 165 6.08 6.63 0.36
C ARG A 165 5.04 5.50 0.30
N SER A 166 3.79 5.79 0.66
CA SER A 166 2.67 4.86 0.47
C SER A 166 2.20 4.80 -0.98
N SER A 167 2.46 5.85 -1.76
CA SER A 167 2.36 5.83 -3.21
C SER A 167 3.37 6.80 -3.84
N TRP A 168 3.68 6.62 -5.11
CA TRP A 168 4.57 7.53 -5.84
C TRP A 168 4.16 9.01 -5.77
N LYS A 169 2.87 9.30 -5.60
CA LYS A 169 2.34 10.66 -5.46
C LYS A 169 2.26 11.16 -4.03
N SER A 170 2.33 10.28 -3.04
CA SER A 170 2.22 10.70 -1.66
C SER A 170 3.55 11.34 -1.22
N PRO A 171 3.50 12.37 -0.35
CA PRO A 171 4.67 12.70 0.44
C PRO A 171 5.09 11.45 1.25
N PRO A 172 6.37 11.38 1.67
CA PRO A 172 6.78 10.37 2.64
C PRO A 172 5.91 10.45 3.89
N ILE A 173 5.40 9.30 4.32
CA ILE A 173 4.68 9.13 5.59
C ILE A 173 5.60 8.47 6.61
N PRO A 174 5.40 8.74 7.91
CA PRO A 174 6.15 8.05 8.95
C PRO A 174 5.79 6.57 8.99
N ILE A 175 6.79 5.74 9.25
CA ILE A 175 6.70 4.30 9.45
C ILE A 175 7.33 4.00 10.80
N TYR A 176 6.54 3.46 11.72
CA TYR A 176 6.89 3.21 13.11
C TYR A 176 7.26 1.74 13.28
N MET A 177 8.40 1.49 13.91
CA MET A 177 8.89 0.14 14.21
C MET A 177 8.75 -0.15 15.70
N TYR A 178 8.19 -1.32 16.02
CA TYR A 178 8.00 -1.81 17.38
C TYR A 178 8.66 -3.18 17.54
N THR A 179 9.41 -3.36 18.62
CA THR A 179 10.06 -4.63 18.97
C THR A 179 9.53 -5.16 20.29
N THR A 180 9.60 -6.47 20.52
CA THR A 180 9.20 -7.04 21.81
C THR A 180 9.99 -6.45 22.96
N VAL A 181 9.33 -6.23 24.09
CA VAL A 181 9.98 -5.95 25.38
C VAL A 181 10.67 -7.25 25.79
N GLN A 182 11.99 -7.22 25.95
CA GLN A 182 12.75 -8.37 26.49
C GLN A 182 12.50 -8.51 27.98
#